data_AF-A0A7T5E1W7-F1
#
_entry.id   AF-A0A7T5E1W7-F1
#
_cell.length_a   1.000
_cell.length_b   1.000
_cell.length_c   1.000
_cell.angle_alpha   90.00
_cell.angle_beta   90.00
_cell.angle_gamma   90.00
#
_symmetry.space_group_name_H-M   'P 1'
#
loop_
_entity.id
_entity.type
_entity.pdbx_description
1 polymer ?
#
loop_
_entity_poly.entity_id
_entity_poly.type
_entity_poly.pdbx_seq_one_letter_code
_entity_poly.pdbx_strand_id
1 'polypeptide(L)'
;MGLDQPCRTCGTVHFTTDHASFLQTMPQDPVDMVDDLVKMGLYKENQLRAADAVNAYELRKALFLKRVGRNDPQRERLILALCKQAGGLENAFAAAFGPQAGLFFADSIRNSGATRREFLRNMAVGAALVTLASCAGGSGPGEEAAEAPIDTSNLEKTDIRVGFIPITCATPIIMSEPLGFYERYGFNATTVRMPSWGAVRDSAIAGELDAYHMLAPMPIAMTLGMGSPSFGVRLASIQNINGQAITIAERHRGNVNGPEDFRGFVIGVPFPYSMHNLLIRYYLASGGLNPDTDVQIRPVPPPDSIAQLIAGDIDAMLMPDPFNQRAVFEEAGFIHMLTKDLWDGHPCCAFTASDTWMEAHPNAFRALNKAIIEAAGYARNPANRAEIAAAISGRAYLNQPPEVVEAVLTGNFEDGQGNTQSVPDRIDFDPYPWQSFAKWISSQLLRWDIQGEGRVADIINDDTFTSIGEDIFLTDLARELAQELGQNPPTETSREEQLAFDTFDPADPGAYVQSQLDQFGI
;
A
#
# COMPACT_ATOMS: atom_id res chain seq x y z
N MET A 1 -46.10 -19.46 52.60
CA MET A 1 -45.01 -18.71 51.94
C MET A 1 -43.91 -19.71 51.63
N GLY A 2 -43.85 -20.17 50.38
CA GLY A 2 -42.80 -21.09 49.92
C GLY A 2 -41.51 -20.31 49.67
N LEU A 3 -40.38 -20.85 50.12
CA LEU A 3 -39.05 -20.31 49.87
C LEU A 3 -38.69 -20.53 48.40
N ASP A 4 -38.45 -19.44 47.66
CA ASP A 4 -38.00 -19.51 46.27
C ASP A 4 -36.63 -20.20 46.19
N GLN A 5 -36.56 -21.28 45.40
CA GLN A 5 -35.30 -21.97 45.17
C GLN A 5 -34.45 -21.22 44.13
N PRO A 6 -33.12 -21.10 44.34
CA PRO A 6 -32.23 -20.48 43.37
C PRO A 6 -32.21 -21.27 42.05
N CYS A 7 -32.21 -20.53 40.94
CA CYS A 7 -32.16 -21.07 39.59
C CYS A 7 -30.94 -21.97 39.41
N ARG A 8 -31.13 -23.20 38.93
CA ARG A 8 -30.04 -24.19 38.78
C ARG A 8 -28.98 -23.81 37.73
N THR A 9 -29.27 -22.84 36.87
CA THR A 9 -28.39 -22.41 35.78
C THR A 9 -27.43 -21.30 36.21
N CYS A 10 -27.87 -20.35 37.05
CA CYS A 10 -27.09 -19.17 37.44
C CYS A 10 -26.97 -18.96 38.95
N GLY A 11 -27.68 -19.75 39.77
CA GLY A 11 -27.58 -19.73 41.23
C GLY A 11 -28.31 -18.57 41.93
N THR A 12 -29.05 -17.72 41.21
CA THR A 12 -29.81 -16.57 41.76
C THR A 12 -31.32 -16.81 41.69
N VAL A 13 -32.09 -16.08 42.52
CA VAL A 13 -33.55 -16.18 42.58
C VAL A 13 -34.17 -15.13 41.65
N HIS A 14 -34.80 -15.58 40.57
CA HIS A 14 -35.55 -14.74 39.62
C HIS A 14 -36.66 -15.58 38.94
N PHE A 15 -37.62 -14.95 38.27
CA PHE A 15 -38.69 -15.66 37.57
C PHE A 15 -38.16 -16.33 36.28
N THR A 16 -38.74 -17.48 35.92
CA THR A 16 -38.30 -18.27 34.75
C THR A 16 -38.57 -17.58 33.41
N THR A 17 -39.56 -16.68 33.36
CA THR A 17 -39.89 -15.88 32.16
C THR A 17 -38.84 -14.83 31.80
N ASP A 18 -38.06 -14.35 32.78
CA ASP A 18 -37.04 -13.32 32.54
C ASP A 18 -35.84 -13.85 31.74
N HIS A 19 -35.58 -15.16 31.82
CA HIS A 19 -34.51 -15.81 31.07
C HIS A 19 -34.80 -15.87 29.57
N ALA A 20 -36.05 -16.15 29.19
CA ALA A 20 -36.45 -16.24 27.79
C ALA A 20 -36.43 -14.87 27.10
N SER A 21 -36.82 -13.80 27.81
CA SER A 21 -36.83 -12.45 27.25
C SER A 21 -35.41 -11.86 27.13
N PHE A 22 -34.52 -12.15 28.07
CA PHE A 22 -33.11 -11.73 28.00
C PHE A 22 -32.30 -12.50 26.95
N LEU A 23 -32.54 -13.82 26.82
CA LEU A 23 -31.86 -14.63 25.80
C LEU A 23 -32.31 -14.32 24.37
N GLN A 24 -33.54 -13.82 24.17
CA GLN A 24 -34.04 -13.41 22.85
C GLN A 24 -33.43 -12.09 22.36
N THR A 25 -32.86 -11.27 23.26
CA THR A 25 -32.23 -9.99 22.92
C THR A 25 -30.71 -10.04 22.96
N MET A 26 -30.10 -11.18 23.30
CA MET A 26 -28.64 -11.31 23.28
C MET A 26 -28.13 -11.58 21.85
N PRO A 27 -27.15 -10.80 21.36
CA PRO A 27 -26.52 -11.08 20.08
C PRO A 27 -25.89 -12.48 20.09
N GLN A 28 -26.19 -13.26 19.05
CA GLN A 28 -25.70 -14.65 18.92
C GLN A 28 -24.39 -14.73 18.14
N ASP A 29 -23.95 -13.62 17.54
CA ASP A 29 -22.66 -13.47 16.90
C ASP A 29 -21.64 -12.88 17.89
N PRO A 30 -20.46 -13.53 18.09
CA PRO A 30 -19.39 -13.00 18.94
C PRO A 30 -18.93 -11.59 18.56
N VAL A 31 -19.11 -11.16 17.31
CA VAL A 31 -18.74 -9.83 16.83
C VAL A 31 -19.69 -8.76 17.37
N ASP A 32 -21.00 -9.03 17.35
CA ASP A 32 -22.03 -8.10 17.84
C ASP A 32 -21.94 -7.88 19.36
N MET A 33 -21.47 -8.88 20.10
CA MET A 33 -21.22 -8.75 21.55
C MET A 33 -20.05 -7.82 21.87
N VAL A 34 -19.05 -7.74 20.99
CA VAL A 34 -17.90 -6.83 21.15
C VAL A 34 -18.32 -5.40 20.84
N ASP A 35 -19.14 -5.20 19.81
CA ASP A 35 -19.73 -3.90 19.47
C ASP A 35 -20.59 -3.31 20.59
N ASP A 36 -21.39 -4.14 21.27
CA ASP A 36 -22.18 -3.68 22.42
C ASP A 36 -21.31 -3.30 23.62
N LEU A 37 -20.17 -3.97 23.83
CA LEU A 37 -19.22 -3.63 24.88
C LEU A 37 -18.42 -2.35 24.57
N VAL A 38 -18.20 -2.05 23.28
CA VAL A 38 -17.64 -0.77 22.81
C VAL A 38 -18.67 0.36 23.00
N LYS A 39 -19.94 0.15 22.63
CA LYS A 39 -21.04 1.11 22.84
C LYS A 39 -21.29 1.42 24.33
N MET A 40 -21.02 0.47 25.21
CA MET A 40 -21.10 0.65 26.67
C MET A 40 -19.88 1.37 27.28
N GLY A 41 -18.89 1.76 26.46
CA GLY A 41 -17.71 2.51 26.89
C GLY A 41 -16.71 1.70 27.72
N LEU A 42 -16.79 0.38 27.69
CA LEU A 42 -15.93 -0.53 28.47
C LEU A 42 -14.63 -0.90 27.72
N TYR A 43 -14.59 -0.72 26.40
CA TYR A 43 -13.40 -0.91 25.55
C TYR A 43 -13.21 0.30 24.62
N LYS A 44 -11.96 0.67 24.35
CA LYS A 44 -11.61 1.63 23.29
C LYS A 44 -11.20 0.87 22.03
N GLU A 45 -11.79 1.22 20.89
CA GLU A 45 -11.70 0.50 19.61
C GLU A 45 -10.26 0.36 19.09
N ASN A 46 -9.41 1.34 19.38
CA ASN A 46 -7.98 1.36 19.05
C ASN A 46 -7.14 0.32 19.84
N GLN A 47 -7.61 -0.17 20.99
CA GLN A 47 -6.85 -1.13 21.82
C GLN A 47 -7.01 -2.59 21.39
N LEU A 48 -8.02 -2.91 20.57
CA LEU A 48 -8.22 -4.27 20.05
C LEU A 48 -7.34 -4.56 18.83
N ARG A 49 -7.11 -3.56 17.96
CA ARG A 49 -6.37 -3.74 16.71
C ARG A 49 -4.86 -3.95 16.88
N ALA A 50 -4.26 -3.45 17.97
CA ALA A 50 -2.83 -3.59 18.25
C ALA A 50 -2.45 -4.95 18.88
N ALA A 51 -3.40 -5.67 19.48
CA ALA A 51 -3.11 -6.91 20.22
C ALA A 51 -3.10 -8.18 19.35
N ASP A 52 -3.75 -8.17 18.19
CA ASP A 52 -3.93 -9.39 17.36
C ASP A 52 -2.75 -9.69 16.43
N ALA A 53 -1.93 -8.71 16.06
CA ALA A 53 -0.87 -8.89 15.07
C ALA A 53 0.41 -9.53 15.63
N VAL A 54 0.71 -9.35 16.92
CA VAL A 54 2.01 -9.75 17.50
C VAL A 54 2.04 -11.17 18.07
N ASN A 55 0.90 -11.88 18.19
CA ASN A 55 0.87 -13.14 18.94
C ASN A 55 0.46 -14.39 18.13
N ALA A 56 -0.08 -14.29 16.92
CA ALA A 56 -0.63 -15.49 16.26
C ALA A 56 0.45 -16.41 15.65
N TYR A 57 1.44 -15.85 14.95
CA TYR A 57 2.44 -16.63 14.21
C TYR A 57 3.46 -17.31 15.13
N GLU A 58 4.05 -16.54 16.05
CA GLU A 58 5.03 -17.08 17.01
C GLU A 58 4.39 -18.09 17.98
N LEU A 59 3.13 -17.89 18.38
CA LEU A 59 2.39 -18.86 19.18
C LEU A 59 2.09 -20.15 18.39
N ARG A 60 1.70 -20.06 17.11
CA ARG A 60 1.49 -21.24 16.25
C ARG A 60 2.77 -22.05 16.05
N LYS A 61 3.88 -21.36 15.79
CA LYS A 61 5.22 -21.95 15.65
C LYS A 61 5.65 -22.66 16.94
N ALA A 62 5.50 -22.00 18.10
CA ALA A 62 5.84 -22.58 19.39
C ALA A 62 4.96 -23.81 19.74
N LEU A 63 3.64 -23.75 19.49
CA LEU A 63 2.73 -24.86 19.74
C LEU A 63 2.99 -26.06 18.83
N PHE A 64 3.31 -25.82 17.57
CA PHE A 64 3.69 -26.88 16.63
C PHE A 64 4.97 -27.60 17.07
N LEU A 65 6.02 -26.85 17.37
CA LEU A 65 7.31 -27.41 17.80
C LEU A 65 7.16 -28.22 19.08
N LYS A 66 6.39 -27.72 20.05
CA LYS A 66 6.08 -28.44 21.28
C LYS A 66 5.38 -29.78 21.02
N ARG A 67 4.48 -29.84 20.02
CA ARG A 67 3.66 -31.03 19.75
C ARG A 67 4.39 -32.08 18.91
N VAL A 68 5.17 -31.66 17.91
CA VAL A 68 5.86 -32.58 16.98
C VAL A 68 7.30 -32.88 17.43
N GLY A 69 7.96 -31.90 18.03
CA GLY A 69 9.29 -32.06 18.64
C GLY A 69 9.29 -32.84 19.95
N ARG A 70 8.14 -32.90 20.66
CA ARG A 70 7.98 -33.54 21.98
C ARG A 70 9.03 -33.06 23.01
N ASN A 71 9.42 -31.79 22.96
CA ASN A 71 10.48 -31.17 23.76
C ASN A 71 11.88 -31.79 23.57
N ASP A 72 12.16 -32.42 22.42
CA ASP A 72 13.50 -32.86 22.02
C ASP A 72 14.16 -31.81 21.09
N PRO A 73 15.20 -31.09 21.55
CA PRO A 73 15.83 -30.02 20.79
C PRO A 73 16.45 -30.46 19.45
N GLN A 74 16.90 -31.73 19.32
CA GLN A 74 17.47 -32.22 18.06
C GLN A 74 16.36 -32.50 17.04
N ARG A 75 15.21 -32.99 17.52
CA ARG A 75 14.04 -33.25 16.70
C ARG A 75 13.36 -31.97 16.23
N GLU A 76 13.26 -30.97 17.10
CA GLU A 76 12.75 -29.64 16.76
C GLU A 76 13.60 -28.97 15.67
N ARG A 77 14.93 -29.06 15.76
CA ARG A 77 15.84 -28.56 14.72
C ARG A 77 15.66 -29.28 13.38
N LEU A 78 15.49 -30.61 13.40
CA LEU A 78 15.25 -31.39 12.18
C LEU A 78 13.91 -31.03 11.53
N ILE A 79 12.85 -30.83 12.33
CA ILE A 79 11.53 -30.42 11.84
C ILE A 79 11.59 -29.03 11.22
N LEU A 80 12.28 -28.07 11.86
CA LEU A 80 12.47 -26.74 11.31
C LEU A 80 13.27 -26.74 10.01
N ALA A 81 14.29 -27.59 9.88
CA ALA A 81 15.05 -27.76 8.64
C ALA A 81 14.19 -28.32 7.50
N LEU A 82 13.32 -29.31 7.80
CA LEU A 82 12.36 -29.85 6.83
C LEU A 82 11.30 -28.83 6.43
N CYS A 83 10.79 -28.02 7.37
CA CYS A 83 9.88 -26.91 7.06
C CYS A 83 10.55 -25.86 6.18
N LYS A 84 11.84 -25.57 6.39
CA LYS A 84 12.61 -24.67 5.52
C LYS A 84 12.76 -25.26 4.10
N GLN A 85 13.03 -26.56 3.99
CA GLN A 85 13.13 -27.25 2.70
C GLN A 85 11.80 -27.33 1.93
N ALA A 86 10.67 -27.23 2.64
CA ALA A 86 9.32 -27.18 2.06
C ALA A 86 8.83 -25.75 1.75
N GLY A 87 9.70 -24.74 1.80
CA GLY A 87 9.32 -23.34 1.52
C GLY A 87 8.59 -22.64 2.67
N GLY A 88 8.79 -23.07 3.91
CA GLY A 88 8.23 -22.46 5.11
C GLY A 88 7.24 -23.35 5.87
N LEU A 89 6.91 -22.94 7.10
CA LEU A 89 6.07 -23.72 8.02
C LEU A 89 4.65 -23.94 7.47
N GLU A 90 4.04 -22.91 6.88
CA GLU A 90 2.69 -22.97 6.30
C GLU A 90 2.63 -23.94 5.10
N ASN A 91 3.65 -23.91 4.24
CA ASN A 91 3.76 -24.80 3.08
C ASN A 91 4.03 -26.25 3.49
N ALA A 92 4.85 -26.48 4.50
CA ALA A 92 5.05 -27.81 5.09
C ALA A 92 3.75 -28.39 5.67
N PHE A 93 2.91 -27.54 6.26
CA PHE A 93 1.60 -27.93 6.79
C PHE A 93 0.56 -28.21 5.71
N ALA A 94 0.47 -27.35 4.70
CA ALA A 94 -0.41 -27.56 3.55
C ALA A 94 -0.04 -28.83 2.78
N ALA A 95 1.26 -29.14 2.65
CA ALA A 95 1.75 -30.36 2.04
C ALA A 95 1.41 -31.62 2.86
N ALA A 96 1.46 -31.53 4.20
CA ALA A 96 1.21 -32.68 5.08
C ALA A 96 -0.28 -32.95 5.36
N PHE A 97 -1.13 -31.91 5.38
CA PHE A 97 -2.53 -32.00 5.83
C PHE A 97 -3.56 -31.42 4.84
N GLY A 98 -3.11 -30.97 3.66
CA GLY A 98 -3.97 -30.42 2.62
C GLY A 98 -4.48 -28.99 2.90
N PRO A 99 -5.34 -28.43 2.03
CA PRO A 99 -5.79 -27.04 2.06
C PRO A 99 -6.65 -26.65 3.29
N GLN A 100 -6.98 -27.61 4.17
CA GLN A 100 -7.75 -27.37 5.40
C GLN A 100 -6.89 -27.36 6.68
N ALA A 101 -5.56 -27.34 6.57
CA ALA A 101 -4.63 -27.38 7.70
C ALA A 101 -4.90 -26.31 8.78
N GLY A 102 -5.45 -25.14 8.41
CA GLY A 102 -5.81 -24.06 9.34
C GLY A 102 -6.86 -24.48 10.40
N LEU A 103 -7.69 -25.49 10.12
CA LEU A 103 -8.72 -25.96 11.04
C LEU A 103 -8.15 -26.80 12.20
N PHE A 104 -6.97 -27.41 12.04
CA PHE A 104 -6.33 -28.24 13.06
C PHE A 104 -5.94 -27.44 14.33
N PHE A 105 -5.65 -26.15 14.17
CA PHE A 105 -5.28 -25.26 15.27
C PHE A 105 -6.49 -24.63 15.96
N ALA A 106 -7.63 -24.47 15.26
CA ALA A 106 -8.87 -24.00 15.85
C ALA A 106 -9.38 -24.93 16.96
N ASP A 107 -9.15 -26.24 16.83
CA ASP A 107 -9.47 -27.24 17.86
C ASP A 107 -8.46 -27.30 19.02
N SER A 108 -7.22 -26.87 18.77
CA SER A 108 -6.16 -26.86 19.79
C SER A 108 -6.31 -25.68 20.75
N ILE A 109 -6.78 -24.53 20.24
CA ILE A 109 -7.07 -23.32 21.05
C ILE A 109 -8.28 -23.54 21.96
N ARG A 110 -9.26 -24.37 21.57
CA ARG A 110 -10.40 -24.74 22.44
C ARG A 110 -10.01 -25.56 23.66
N ASN A 111 -8.79 -26.10 23.72
CA ASN A 111 -8.37 -27.05 24.76
C ASN A 111 -7.18 -26.60 25.63
N SER A 112 -6.71 -25.34 25.56
CA SER A 112 -5.68 -24.84 26.50
C SER A 112 -6.30 -24.17 27.73
N GLY A 113 -6.38 -24.91 28.84
CA GLY A 113 -6.96 -24.51 30.12
C GLY A 113 -6.16 -23.50 30.94
N ALA A 114 -5.86 -22.32 30.39
CA ALA A 114 -5.44 -21.17 31.18
C ALA A 114 -6.70 -20.45 31.72
N THR A 115 -7.00 -20.62 33.00
CA THR A 115 -8.24 -20.05 33.57
C THR A 115 -8.10 -18.54 33.81
N ARG A 116 -9.17 -17.81 33.45
CA ARG A 116 -9.47 -16.37 33.64
C ARG A 116 -8.89 -15.68 34.89
N ARG A 117 -8.60 -16.44 35.95
CA ARG A 117 -8.08 -15.95 37.23
C ARG A 117 -6.59 -15.59 37.20
N GLU A 118 -5.79 -16.26 36.36
CA GLU A 118 -4.35 -15.96 36.20
C GLU A 118 -4.11 -14.69 35.39
N PHE A 119 -4.92 -14.48 34.34
CA PHE A 119 -4.90 -13.27 33.52
C PHE A 119 -5.25 -12.02 34.32
N LEU A 120 -6.32 -12.07 35.12
CA LEU A 120 -6.74 -10.95 35.97
C LEU A 120 -5.72 -10.61 37.07
N ARG A 121 -4.99 -11.62 37.57
CA ARG A 121 -3.93 -11.40 38.58
C ARG A 121 -2.72 -10.67 37.98
N ASN A 122 -2.36 -10.97 36.74
CA ASN A 122 -1.22 -10.35 36.07
C ASN A 122 -1.54 -8.91 35.60
N MET A 123 -2.80 -8.62 35.24
CA MET A 123 -3.25 -7.24 34.95
C MET A 123 -3.21 -6.33 36.19
N ALA A 124 -3.56 -6.84 37.38
CA ALA A 124 -3.51 -6.06 38.62
C ALA A 124 -2.08 -5.66 39.01
N VAL A 125 -1.09 -6.50 38.70
CA VAL A 125 0.34 -6.21 38.92
C VAL A 125 0.86 -5.20 37.90
N GLY A 126 0.38 -5.23 36.66
CA GLY A 126 0.72 -4.25 35.63
C GLY A 126 0.15 -2.85 35.88
N ALA A 127 -1.10 -2.76 36.32
CA ALA A 127 -1.75 -1.48 36.64
C ALA A 127 -1.08 -0.75 37.80
N ALA A 128 -0.59 -1.48 38.81
CA ALA A 128 0.10 -0.89 39.97
C ALA A 128 1.47 -0.28 39.62
N LEU A 129 2.16 -0.83 38.61
CA LEU A 129 3.47 -0.34 38.15
C LEU A 129 3.35 0.95 37.33
N VAL A 130 2.26 1.14 36.58
CA VAL A 130 2.04 2.35 35.77
C VAL A 130 1.66 3.56 36.63
N THR A 131 0.90 3.35 37.72
CA THR A 131 0.59 4.43 38.68
C THR A 131 1.78 4.91 39.51
N LEU A 132 2.82 4.10 39.69
CA LEU A 132 4.02 4.50 40.44
C LEU A 132 5.03 5.27 39.58
N ALA A 133 4.98 5.14 38.25
CA ALA A 133 5.85 5.87 37.33
C ALA A 133 5.35 7.31 37.02
N SER A 134 4.06 7.59 37.19
CA SER A 134 3.46 8.89 36.85
C SER A 134 3.50 9.93 37.98
N CYS A 135 4.08 9.62 39.15
CA CYS A 135 4.10 10.53 40.29
C CYS A 135 5.51 10.87 40.82
N ALA A 136 6.58 10.63 40.06
CA ALA A 136 7.92 11.01 40.49
C ALA A 136 8.72 11.70 39.37
N GLY A 137 8.80 13.03 39.47
CA GLY A 137 10.02 13.77 39.10
C GLY A 137 10.01 14.41 37.72
N GLY A 138 9.86 15.74 37.71
CA GLY A 138 9.83 16.55 36.50
C GLY A 138 11.20 16.82 35.86
N SER A 139 11.16 17.01 34.55
CA SER A 139 11.86 18.05 33.79
C SER A 139 11.26 18.03 32.37
N GLY A 140 10.57 19.12 32.01
CA GLY A 140 9.76 19.17 30.79
C GLY A 140 10.58 19.18 29.50
N PRO A 141 10.11 18.54 28.41
CA PRO A 141 10.54 18.91 27.08
C PRO A 141 9.84 20.21 26.65
N GLY A 142 10.52 21.00 25.82
CA GLY A 142 10.08 22.32 25.38
C GLY A 142 8.67 22.33 24.77
N GLU A 143 8.00 23.46 24.93
CA GLU A 143 6.76 23.78 24.25
C GLU A 143 6.98 23.69 22.72
N GLU A 144 6.63 22.55 22.13
CA GLU A 144 6.14 22.55 20.75
C GLU A 144 4.87 23.39 20.75
N ALA A 145 4.83 24.42 19.90
CA ALA A 145 3.67 25.25 19.72
C ALA A 145 2.48 24.36 19.37
N ALA A 146 1.45 24.34 20.21
CA ALA A 146 0.21 23.65 19.91
C ALA A 146 -0.34 24.22 18.60
N GLU A 147 -0.40 23.39 17.55
CA GLU A 147 -1.02 23.74 16.29
C GLU A 147 -2.45 24.22 16.55
N ALA A 148 -2.85 25.28 15.85
CA ALA A 148 -4.21 25.80 15.95
C ALA A 148 -5.21 24.69 15.56
N PRO A 149 -6.34 24.54 16.26
CA PRO A 149 -7.34 23.54 15.92
C PRO A 149 -7.80 23.71 14.47
N ILE A 150 -7.77 22.64 13.67
CA ILE A 150 -8.31 22.63 12.30
C ILE A 150 -9.83 22.80 12.40
N ASP A 151 -10.38 23.82 11.72
CA ASP A 151 -11.83 24.00 11.62
C ASP A 151 -12.43 22.91 10.71
N THR A 152 -13.26 22.06 11.29
CA THR A 152 -13.92 20.92 10.64
C THR A 152 -15.44 21.12 10.53
N SER A 153 -15.94 22.31 10.89
CA SER A 153 -17.39 22.57 11.00
C SER A 153 -18.10 22.71 9.65
N ASN A 154 -17.36 22.91 8.56
CA ASN A 154 -17.88 23.16 7.22
C ASN A 154 -17.77 21.96 6.25
N LEU A 155 -17.37 20.78 6.72
CA LEU A 155 -17.21 19.59 5.88
C LEU A 155 -18.58 19.08 5.41
N GLU A 156 -18.74 18.88 4.10
CA GLU A 156 -19.97 18.31 3.53
C GLU A 156 -20.11 16.82 3.84
N LYS A 157 -18.98 16.14 4.07
CA LYS A 157 -18.91 14.71 4.35
C LYS A 157 -17.70 14.40 5.24
N THR A 158 -17.93 13.60 6.28
CA THR A 158 -16.91 13.21 7.28
C THR A 158 -16.59 11.72 7.25
N ASP A 159 -17.54 10.86 6.91
CA ASP A 159 -17.29 9.43 6.66
C ASP A 159 -16.74 9.24 5.24
N ILE A 160 -15.44 8.93 5.12
CA ILE A 160 -14.75 8.87 3.84
C ILE A 160 -14.24 7.46 3.57
N ARG A 161 -14.37 6.99 2.33
CA ARG A 161 -13.82 5.71 1.88
C ARG A 161 -12.78 5.94 0.79
N VAL A 162 -11.55 5.48 1.02
CA VAL A 162 -10.43 5.65 0.07
C VAL A 162 -9.94 4.29 -0.42
N GLY A 163 -10.04 4.05 -1.73
CA GLY A 163 -9.60 2.79 -2.35
C GLY A 163 -8.08 2.72 -2.52
N PHE A 164 -7.45 1.58 -2.23
CA PHE A 164 -6.01 1.39 -2.43
C PHE A 164 -5.61 -0.01 -2.92
N ILE A 165 -4.58 -0.07 -3.77
CA ILE A 165 -3.81 -1.30 -4.03
C ILE A 165 -2.75 -1.48 -2.93
N PRO A 166 -2.57 -2.68 -2.35
CA PRO A 166 -1.67 -2.92 -1.21
C PRO A 166 -0.19 -2.95 -1.63
N ILE A 167 0.35 -1.76 -1.92
CA ILE A 167 1.75 -1.49 -2.29
C ILE A 167 2.27 -0.29 -1.48
N THR A 168 3.58 -0.14 -1.33
CA THR A 168 4.17 0.96 -0.53
C THR A 168 3.92 2.34 -1.14
N CYS A 169 3.58 2.41 -2.42
CA CYS A 169 3.12 3.64 -3.06
C CYS A 169 1.88 4.24 -2.39
N ALA A 170 1.05 3.42 -1.71
CA ALA A 170 -0.14 3.89 -1.01
C ALA A 170 0.16 4.46 0.38
N THR A 171 1.43 4.56 0.79
CA THR A 171 1.82 4.87 2.18
C THR A 171 1.09 6.09 2.76
N PRO A 172 1.04 7.27 2.11
CA PRO A 172 0.35 8.43 2.70
C PRO A 172 -1.15 8.16 2.93
N ILE A 173 -1.82 7.40 2.05
CA ILE A 173 -3.22 6.99 2.23
C ILE A 173 -3.37 5.99 3.39
N ILE A 174 -2.59 4.91 3.40
CA ILE A 174 -2.84 3.79 4.34
C ILE A 174 -2.29 4.05 5.74
N MET A 175 -1.24 4.87 5.88
CA MET A 175 -0.73 5.26 7.20
C MET A 175 -1.59 6.34 7.86
N SER A 176 -2.39 7.08 7.07
CA SER A 176 -3.21 8.18 7.58
C SER A 176 -4.30 7.73 8.55
N GLU A 177 -4.81 6.50 8.39
CA GLU A 177 -5.78 5.89 9.32
C GLU A 177 -5.14 5.54 10.68
N PRO A 178 -4.10 4.68 10.77
CA PRO A 178 -3.53 4.27 12.05
C PRO A 178 -2.72 5.37 12.76
N LEU A 179 -2.20 6.36 12.02
CA LEU A 179 -1.43 7.48 12.58
C LEU A 179 -2.28 8.76 12.79
N GLY A 180 -3.60 8.68 12.57
CA GLY A 180 -4.53 9.76 12.92
C GLY A 180 -4.46 11.01 12.03
N PHE A 181 -3.89 10.93 10.83
CA PHE A 181 -3.93 12.06 9.89
C PHE A 181 -5.36 12.36 9.45
N TYR A 182 -6.19 11.34 9.18
CA TYR A 182 -7.59 11.58 8.80
C TYR A 182 -8.41 12.20 9.93
N GLU A 183 -8.25 11.70 11.16
CA GLU A 183 -8.99 12.18 12.34
C GLU A 183 -8.71 13.67 12.63
N ARG A 184 -7.46 14.12 12.43
CA ARG A 184 -7.07 15.53 12.62
C ARG A 184 -7.81 16.50 11.71
N TYR A 185 -8.26 16.05 10.54
CA TYR A 185 -9.08 16.83 9.61
C TYR A 185 -10.57 16.51 9.72
N GLY A 186 -11.02 15.84 10.79
CA GLY A 186 -12.43 15.58 11.07
C GLY A 186 -13.03 14.41 10.31
N PHE A 187 -12.20 13.54 9.71
CA PHE A 187 -12.69 12.39 8.96
C PHE A 187 -12.73 11.11 9.79
N ASN A 188 -13.84 10.40 9.67
CA ASN A 188 -13.93 8.97 9.95
C ASN A 188 -13.62 8.21 8.64
N ALA A 189 -12.33 8.11 8.33
CA ALA A 189 -11.88 7.52 7.06
C ALA A 189 -11.66 6.01 7.18
N THR A 190 -12.09 5.28 6.16
CA THR A 190 -11.82 3.85 5.99
C THR A 190 -11.03 3.62 4.71
N THR A 191 -9.89 2.94 4.82
CA THR A 191 -9.13 2.50 3.66
C THR A 191 -9.67 1.17 3.13
N VAL A 192 -9.94 1.11 1.82
CA VAL A 192 -10.57 -0.04 1.17
C VAL A 192 -9.57 -0.71 0.23
N ARG A 193 -9.17 -1.94 0.56
CA ARG A 193 -8.26 -2.73 -0.29
C ARG A 193 -8.95 -3.11 -1.59
N MET A 194 -8.35 -2.73 -2.71
CA MET A 194 -8.81 -3.03 -4.06
C MET A 194 -8.01 -4.21 -4.65
N PRO A 195 -8.66 -5.09 -5.44
CA PRO A 195 -8.01 -6.31 -5.95
C PRO A 195 -7.14 -6.07 -7.18
N SER A 196 -7.43 -5.03 -7.98
CA SER A 196 -6.71 -4.72 -9.21
C SER A 196 -6.90 -3.27 -9.63
N TRP A 197 -6.02 -2.74 -10.47
CA TRP A 197 -6.14 -1.40 -11.04
C TRP A 197 -7.39 -1.22 -11.92
N GLY A 198 -7.82 -2.28 -12.61
CA GLY A 198 -9.09 -2.29 -13.32
C GLY A 198 -10.27 -2.10 -12.38
N ALA A 199 -10.27 -2.78 -11.21
CA ALA A 199 -11.31 -2.60 -10.21
C ALA A 199 -11.30 -1.19 -9.59
N VAL A 200 -10.12 -0.57 -9.43
CA VAL A 200 -10.01 0.84 -9.00
C VAL A 200 -10.69 1.76 -10.03
N ARG A 201 -10.37 1.60 -11.31
CA ARG A 201 -10.98 2.36 -12.41
C ARG A 201 -12.50 2.19 -12.43
N ASP A 202 -12.98 0.96 -12.39
CA ASP A 202 -14.41 0.66 -12.51
C ASP A 202 -15.19 1.16 -11.28
N SER A 203 -14.60 1.06 -10.09
CA SER A 203 -15.16 1.60 -8.83
C SER A 203 -15.24 3.14 -8.86
N ALA A 204 -14.23 3.82 -9.41
CA ALA A 204 -14.25 5.27 -9.60
C ALA A 204 -15.34 5.73 -10.58
N ILE A 205 -15.49 5.03 -11.71
CA ILE A 205 -16.56 5.31 -12.68
C ILE A 205 -17.95 5.09 -12.05
N ALA A 206 -18.08 4.05 -11.21
CA ALA A 206 -19.32 3.74 -10.51
C ALA A 206 -19.61 4.66 -9.32
N GLY A 207 -18.62 5.45 -8.85
CA GLY A 207 -18.76 6.34 -7.70
C GLY A 207 -18.94 5.59 -6.37
N GLU A 208 -18.36 4.40 -6.23
CA GLU A 208 -18.57 3.56 -5.03
C GLU A 208 -17.79 4.05 -3.80
N LEU A 209 -16.65 4.70 -4.02
CA LEU A 209 -15.76 5.29 -3.01
C LEU A 209 -15.54 6.78 -3.31
N ASP A 210 -15.02 7.50 -2.31
CA ASP A 210 -14.87 8.96 -2.33
C ASP A 210 -13.58 9.39 -3.03
N ALA A 211 -12.50 8.65 -2.82
CA ALA A 211 -11.20 8.90 -3.42
C ALA A 211 -10.43 7.60 -3.65
N TYR A 212 -9.38 7.68 -4.48
CA TYR A 212 -8.68 6.50 -4.98
C TYR A 212 -7.18 6.75 -5.06
N HIS A 213 -6.43 5.73 -4.66
CA HIS A 213 -5.06 5.51 -5.07
C HIS A 213 -5.07 5.05 -6.54
N MET A 214 -4.42 5.79 -7.43
CA MET A 214 -4.27 5.43 -8.84
C MET A 214 -2.82 5.56 -9.30
N LEU A 215 -2.45 4.84 -10.35
CA LEU A 215 -1.19 5.05 -11.06
C LEU A 215 -1.25 6.41 -11.77
N ALA A 216 -0.17 7.19 -11.79
CA ALA A 216 -0.20 8.56 -12.33
C ALA A 216 -0.72 8.68 -13.79
N PRO A 217 -0.52 7.70 -14.70
CA PRO A 217 -1.12 7.74 -16.04
C PRO A 217 -2.61 7.39 -16.09
N MET A 218 -3.19 6.75 -15.06
CA MET A 218 -4.60 6.33 -15.08
C MET A 218 -5.57 7.52 -15.19
N PRO A 219 -5.43 8.63 -14.42
CA PRO A 219 -6.31 9.77 -14.58
C PRO A 219 -6.29 10.38 -15.98
N ILE A 220 -5.12 10.41 -16.63
CA ILE A 220 -4.97 10.83 -18.04
C ILE A 220 -5.76 9.89 -18.95
N ALA A 221 -5.51 8.58 -18.84
CA ALA A 221 -6.18 7.58 -19.66
C ALA A 221 -7.71 7.60 -19.49
N MET A 222 -8.21 7.66 -18.25
CA MET A 222 -9.64 7.67 -17.95
C MET A 222 -10.33 8.93 -18.48
N THR A 223 -9.73 10.11 -18.26
CA THR A 223 -10.31 11.38 -18.71
C THR A 223 -10.37 11.43 -20.24
N LEU A 224 -9.34 10.92 -20.92
CA LEU A 224 -9.25 10.89 -22.38
C LEU A 224 -10.00 9.71 -23.03
N GLY A 225 -10.63 8.83 -22.26
CA GLY A 225 -11.37 7.68 -22.79
C GLY A 225 -10.49 6.56 -23.37
N MET A 226 -9.25 6.45 -22.89
CA MET A 226 -8.32 5.39 -23.25
C MET A 226 -8.57 4.16 -22.36
N GLY A 227 -9.03 3.07 -22.96
CA GLY A 227 -9.28 1.80 -22.26
C GLY A 227 -10.52 1.78 -21.36
N SER A 228 -11.32 2.84 -21.35
CA SER A 228 -12.65 2.95 -20.75
C SER A 228 -13.45 4.07 -21.42
N PRO A 229 -14.77 4.18 -21.20
CA PRO A 229 -15.47 5.44 -21.46
C PRO A 229 -14.77 6.61 -20.77
N SER A 230 -14.82 7.79 -21.40
CA SER A 230 -14.28 9.02 -20.81
C SER A 230 -14.98 9.29 -19.48
N PHE A 231 -14.19 9.50 -18.43
CA PHE A 231 -14.66 9.80 -17.09
C PHE A 231 -13.68 10.74 -16.38
N GLY A 232 -14.20 11.87 -15.89
CA GLY A 232 -13.42 12.91 -15.24
C GLY A 232 -12.90 12.49 -13.87
N VAL A 233 -11.59 12.36 -13.75
CA VAL A 233 -10.87 12.10 -12.50
C VAL A 233 -9.63 12.98 -12.45
N ARG A 234 -9.41 13.64 -11.31
CA ARG A 234 -8.26 14.55 -11.13
C ARG A 234 -7.22 13.93 -10.23
N LEU A 235 -5.97 14.27 -10.51
CA LEU A 235 -4.81 13.94 -9.73
C LEU A 235 -4.53 15.07 -8.76
N ALA A 236 -4.80 14.83 -7.47
CA ALA A 236 -4.76 15.84 -6.42
C ALA A 236 -3.38 15.97 -5.75
N SER A 237 -2.65 14.86 -5.62
CA SER A 237 -1.29 14.82 -5.10
C SER A 237 -0.59 13.55 -5.56
N ILE A 238 0.72 13.65 -5.82
CA ILE A 238 1.57 12.47 -6.00
C ILE A 238 1.66 11.74 -4.66
N GLN A 239 1.66 10.41 -4.68
CA GLN A 239 1.78 9.62 -3.47
C GLN A 239 3.21 9.21 -3.21
N ASN A 240 3.96 8.92 -4.27
CA ASN A 240 5.36 8.59 -4.16
C ASN A 240 6.10 8.95 -5.45
N ILE A 241 7.37 9.26 -5.28
CA ILE A 241 8.38 9.26 -6.33
C ILE A 241 9.30 8.05 -6.13
N ASN A 242 9.90 7.57 -7.21
CA ASN A 242 10.70 6.34 -7.19
C ASN A 242 9.87 5.13 -6.64
N GLY A 243 10.51 4.21 -5.90
CA GLY A 243 9.82 3.11 -5.20
C GLY A 243 9.42 1.92 -6.06
N GLN A 244 10.09 1.73 -7.19
CA GLN A 244 9.91 0.60 -8.08
C GLN A 244 11.28 0.05 -8.51
N ALA A 245 11.28 -1.14 -9.09
CA ALA A 245 12.48 -1.75 -9.64
C ALA A 245 12.13 -2.65 -10.82
N ILE A 246 13.15 -2.89 -11.66
CA ILE A 246 13.18 -4.02 -12.57
C ILE A 246 13.74 -5.20 -11.78
N THR A 247 12.93 -6.24 -11.62
CA THR A 247 13.29 -7.49 -10.96
C THR A 247 13.28 -8.62 -11.96
N ILE A 248 14.33 -9.44 -11.97
CA ILE A 248 14.50 -10.55 -12.90
C ILE A 248 14.39 -11.85 -12.14
N ALA A 249 13.74 -12.85 -12.74
CA ALA A 249 13.62 -14.17 -12.15
C ALA A 249 14.99 -14.81 -11.91
N GLU A 250 15.10 -15.55 -10.82
CA GLU A 250 16.36 -16.17 -10.38
C GLU A 250 17.02 -17.06 -11.44
N ARG A 251 16.21 -17.74 -12.25
CA ARG A 251 16.66 -18.61 -13.35
C ARG A 251 17.48 -17.90 -14.44
N HIS A 252 17.41 -16.57 -14.51
CA HIS A 252 18.16 -15.76 -15.47
C HIS A 252 19.43 -15.13 -14.89
N ARG A 253 19.80 -15.48 -13.65
CA ARG A 253 20.99 -14.96 -12.98
C ARG A 253 22.25 -15.16 -13.82
N GLY A 254 23.02 -14.09 -13.98
CA GLY A 254 24.28 -14.09 -14.73
C GLY A 254 24.11 -14.07 -16.26
N ASN A 255 22.88 -14.06 -16.76
CA ASN A 255 22.58 -14.03 -18.19
C ASN A 255 22.01 -12.68 -18.65
N VAL A 256 21.83 -11.71 -17.74
CA VAL A 256 21.29 -10.39 -18.05
C VAL A 256 22.25 -9.32 -17.56
N ASN A 257 22.78 -8.53 -18.50
CA ASN A 257 23.69 -7.42 -18.24
C ASN A 257 23.07 -6.08 -18.64
N GLY A 258 22.18 -6.08 -19.63
CA GLY A 258 21.61 -4.89 -20.21
C GLY A 258 20.22 -5.10 -20.82
N PRO A 259 19.60 -4.03 -21.34
CA PRO A 259 18.28 -4.09 -21.93
C PRO A 259 18.19 -5.05 -23.13
N GLU A 260 19.27 -5.22 -23.90
CA GLU A 260 19.32 -6.12 -25.05
C GLU A 260 19.08 -7.61 -24.70
N ASP A 261 19.43 -8.01 -23.48
CA ASP A 261 19.29 -9.39 -22.99
C ASP A 261 17.83 -9.75 -22.65
N PHE A 262 16.91 -8.77 -22.65
CA PHE A 262 15.48 -8.99 -22.41
C PHE A 262 14.76 -9.55 -23.64
N ARG A 263 15.43 -9.70 -24.80
CA ARG A 263 14.82 -10.20 -26.03
C ARG A 263 14.13 -11.56 -25.79
N GLY A 264 12.84 -11.63 -26.10
CA GLY A 264 12.00 -12.80 -25.91
C GLY A 264 11.42 -12.97 -24.51
N PHE A 265 11.73 -12.08 -23.55
CA PHE A 265 11.19 -12.16 -22.20
C PHE A 265 9.69 -11.87 -22.17
N VAL A 266 9.00 -12.53 -21.24
CA VAL A 266 7.67 -12.12 -20.78
C VAL A 266 7.84 -11.22 -19.56
N ILE A 267 7.38 -9.98 -19.64
CA ILE A 267 7.59 -8.96 -18.61
C ILE A 267 6.25 -8.58 -17.96
N GLY A 268 6.16 -8.74 -16.64
CA GLY A 268 5.01 -8.33 -15.86
C GLY A 268 5.04 -6.84 -15.51
N VAL A 269 3.94 -6.13 -15.78
CA VAL A 269 3.70 -4.76 -15.29
C VAL A 269 2.33 -4.69 -14.63
N PRO A 270 2.07 -3.80 -13.66
CA PRO A 270 0.80 -3.76 -12.94
C PRO A 270 -0.42 -3.45 -13.83
N PHE A 271 -0.26 -2.58 -14.82
CA PHE A 271 -1.35 -2.11 -15.66
C PHE A 271 -0.82 -1.48 -16.97
N PRO A 272 -1.59 -1.47 -18.08
CA PRO A 272 -1.14 -0.83 -19.33
C PRO A 272 -0.88 0.68 -19.17
N TYR A 273 -1.77 1.39 -18.48
CA TYR A 273 -1.64 2.83 -18.22
C TYR A 273 -0.87 3.05 -16.89
N SER A 274 0.41 2.73 -16.89
CA SER A 274 1.25 2.79 -15.69
C SER A 274 2.66 3.28 -15.98
N MET A 275 3.28 3.97 -15.02
CA MET A 275 4.69 4.36 -15.10
C MET A 275 5.61 3.16 -15.30
N HIS A 276 5.24 2.02 -14.74
CA HIS A 276 5.94 0.75 -14.91
C HIS A 276 6.03 0.32 -16.39
N ASN A 277 4.92 0.41 -17.13
CA ASN A 277 4.90 0.12 -18.56
C ASN A 277 5.71 1.16 -19.35
N LEU A 278 5.57 2.45 -19.02
CA LEU A 278 6.28 3.51 -19.73
C LEU A 278 7.80 3.45 -19.50
N LEU A 279 8.23 3.20 -18.26
CA LEU A 279 9.65 3.10 -17.89
C LEU A 279 10.31 1.83 -18.41
N ILE A 280 9.61 0.67 -18.42
CA ILE A 280 10.20 -0.54 -19.00
C ILE A 280 10.36 -0.39 -20.51
N ARG A 281 9.42 0.26 -21.20
CA ARG A 281 9.55 0.59 -22.63
C ARG A 281 10.73 1.52 -22.89
N TYR A 282 10.91 2.54 -22.06
CA TYR A 282 12.06 3.44 -22.11
C TYR A 282 13.39 2.68 -21.94
N TYR A 283 13.46 1.78 -20.95
CA TYR A 283 14.63 0.94 -20.73
C TYR A 283 14.92 -0.02 -21.89
N LEU A 284 13.91 -0.71 -22.41
CA LEU A 284 14.08 -1.64 -23.54
C LEU A 284 14.51 -0.93 -24.82
N ALA A 285 13.98 0.27 -25.07
CA ALA A 285 14.33 1.05 -26.24
C ALA A 285 15.81 1.45 -26.25
N SER A 286 16.42 1.69 -25.07
CA SER A 286 17.86 1.99 -24.99
C SER A 286 18.76 0.80 -25.37
N GLY A 287 18.23 -0.43 -25.31
CA GLY A 287 18.85 -1.64 -25.84
C GLY A 287 18.49 -1.97 -27.28
N GLY A 288 17.75 -1.10 -27.97
CA GLY A 288 17.26 -1.33 -29.33
C GLY A 288 16.21 -2.45 -29.43
N LEU A 289 15.50 -2.75 -28.33
CA LEU A 289 14.39 -3.71 -28.34
C LEU A 289 13.06 -3.00 -28.54
N ASN A 290 12.28 -3.45 -29.54
CA ASN A 290 10.91 -2.99 -29.69
C ASN A 290 10.01 -3.67 -28.63
N PRO A 291 9.39 -2.91 -27.71
CA PRO A 291 8.63 -3.48 -26.60
C PRO A 291 7.35 -4.23 -27.01
N ASP A 292 6.85 -4.02 -28.23
CA ASP A 292 5.63 -4.64 -28.74
C ASP A 292 5.90 -5.87 -29.62
N THR A 293 7.14 -6.08 -30.08
CA THR A 293 7.49 -7.22 -30.95
C THR A 293 8.65 -8.08 -30.46
N ASP A 294 9.63 -7.50 -29.76
CA ASP A 294 10.83 -8.22 -29.31
C ASP A 294 10.66 -8.85 -27.92
N VAL A 295 9.67 -8.41 -27.15
CA VAL A 295 9.31 -8.93 -25.83
C VAL A 295 7.79 -9.06 -25.71
N GLN A 296 7.30 -9.59 -24.59
CA GLN A 296 5.87 -9.60 -24.26
C GLN A 296 5.62 -8.89 -22.94
N ILE A 297 5.11 -7.66 -22.98
CA ILE A 297 4.67 -6.94 -21.78
C ILE A 297 3.21 -7.30 -21.49
N ARG A 298 2.90 -7.75 -20.27
CA ARG A 298 1.52 -8.07 -19.88
C ARG A 298 1.12 -7.57 -18.50
N PRO A 299 -0.16 -7.22 -18.29
CA PRO A 299 -0.68 -6.86 -16.99
C PRO A 299 -0.62 -8.02 -16.00
N VAL A 300 -0.04 -7.78 -14.83
CA VAL A 300 0.03 -8.72 -13.70
C VAL A 300 -0.32 -7.95 -12.42
N PRO A 301 -1.40 -8.31 -11.70
CA PRO A 301 -1.67 -7.72 -10.39
C PRO A 301 -0.45 -7.89 -9.46
N PRO A 302 -0.01 -6.84 -8.74
CA PRO A 302 1.18 -6.94 -7.89
C PRO A 302 1.19 -8.13 -6.92
N PRO A 303 0.08 -8.49 -6.23
CA PRO A 303 0.05 -9.69 -5.38
C PRO A 303 0.38 -11.01 -6.07
N ASP A 304 0.14 -11.10 -7.38
CA ASP A 304 0.33 -12.32 -8.17
C ASP A 304 1.72 -12.40 -8.80
N SER A 305 2.50 -11.30 -8.79
CA SER A 305 3.73 -11.19 -9.57
C SER A 305 4.80 -12.20 -9.14
N ILE A 306 4.96 -12.42 -7.84
CA ILE A 306 5.95 -13.35 -7.30
C ILE A 306 5.62 -14.79 -7.71
N ALA A 307 4.34 -15.18 -7.60
CA ALA A 307 3.91 -16.51 -7.99
C ALA A 307 4.14 -16.76 -9.48
N GLN A 308 3.85 -15.77 -10.35
CA GLN A 308 4.12 -15.87 -11.77
C GLN A 308 5.62 -15.89 -12.09
N LEU A 309 6.44 -15.13 -11.36
CA LEU A 309 7.90 -15.13 -11.49
C LEU A 309 8.46 -16.52 -11.19
N ILE A 310 8.01 -17.15 -10.09
CA ILE A 310 8.39 -18.51 -9.67
C ILE A 310 7.91 -19.56 -10.68
N ALA A 311 6.66 -19.44 -11.15
CA ALA A 311 6.06 -20.42 -12.06
C ALA A 311 6.72 -20.44 -13.46
N GLY A 312 7.50 -19.42 -13.80
CA GLY A 312 8.06 -19.26 -15.15
C GLY A 312 7.10 -18.58 -16.12
N ASP A 313 6.01 -18.02 -15.60
CA ASP A 313 4.97 -17.33 -16.36
C ASP A 313 5.42 -15.93 -16.81
N ILE A 314 6.31 -15.28 -16.03
CA ILE A 314 7.03 -14.05 -16.38
C ILE A 314 8.52 -14.22 -16.08
N ASP A 315 9.39 -13.64 -16.91
CA ASP A 315 10.85 -13.67 -16.82
C ASP A 315 11.43 -12.48 -16.05
N ALA A 316 10.76 -11.35 -16.16
CA ALA A 316 11.07 -10.14 -15.43
C ALA A 316 9.79 -9.40 -15.06
N MET A 317 9.91 -8.43 -14.16
CA MET A 317 8.83 -7.51 -13.84
C MET A 317 9.39 -6.12 -13.61
N LEU A 318 8.64 -5.10 -14.02
CA LEU A 318 8.78 -3.76 -13.45
C LEU A 318 7.53 -3.53 -12.60
N MET A 319 7.69 -3.59 -11.29
CA MET A 319 6.60 -3.68 -10.32
C MET A 319 6.80 -2.63 -9.21
N PRO A 320 5.76 -2.17 -8.53
CA PRO A 320 5.95 -1.32 -7.37
C PRO A 320 6.38 -2.16 -6.17
N ASP A 321 7.14 -1.54 -5.27
CA ASP A 321 7.42 -2.15 -3.98
C ASP A 321 6.14 -2.35 -3.15
N PRO A 322 6.09 -3.35 -2.25
CA PRO A 322 7.22 -4.16 -1.79
C PRO A 322 7.50 -5.42 -2.61
N PHE A 323 6.84 -5.61 -3.76
CA PHE A 323 6.90 -6.89 -4.49
C PHE A 323 8.28 -7.19 -5.10
N ASN A 324 9.07 -6.17 -5.45
CA ASN A 324 10.47 -6.39 -5.86
C ASN A 324 11.31 -6.89 -4.69
N GLN A 325 11.23 -6.19 -3.54
CA GLN A 325 11.96 -6.62 -2.35
C GLN A 325 11.48 -7.99 -1.85
N ARG A 326 10.20 -8.29 -2.02
CA ARG A 326 9.63 -9.58 -1.64
C ARG A 326 10.13 -10.71 -2.54
N ALA A 327 10.30 -10.46 -3.84
CA ALA A 327 10.92 -11.44 -4.74
C ALA A 327 12.36 -11.76 -4.34
N VAL A 328 13.14 -10.77 -3.88
CA VAL A 328 14.47 -11.00 -3.30
C VAL A 328 14.39 -11.79 -1.99
N PHE A 329 13.50 -11.39 -1.08
CA PHE A 329 13.31 -12.04 0.22
C PHE A 329 12.92 -13.52 0.09
N GLU A 330 12.15 -13.87 -0.94
CA GLU A 330 11.74 -15.24 -1.24
C GLU A 330 12.71 -15.99 -2.15
N GLU A 331 13.86 -15.40 -2.49
CA GLU A 331 14.86 -15.97 -3.41
C GLU A 331 14.26 -16.33 -4.79
N ALA A 332 13.18 -15.65 -5.19
CA ALA A 332 12.48 -15.86 -6.46
C ALA A 332 13.09 -15.05 -7.61
N GLY A 333 13.81 -13.98 -7.28
CA GLY A 333 14.49 -13.13 -8.24
C GLY A 333 15.45 -12.15 -7.59
N PHE A 334 16.11 -11.36 -8.43
CA PHE A 334 17.06 -10.34 -8.01
C PHE A 334 16.69 -8.98 -8.62
N ILE A 335 16.99 -7.91 -7.89
CA ILE A 335 16.82 -6.54 -8.37
C ILE A 335 17.94 -6.27 -9.38
N HIS A 336 17.55 -6.03 -10.62
CA HIS A 336 18.44 -5.67 -11.72
C HIS A 336 18.76 -4.18 -11.71
N MET A 337 17.74 -3.35 -11.50
CA MET A 337 17.85 -1.90 -11.54
C MET A 337 16.71 -1.26 -10.74
N LEU A 338 17.00 -0.21 -9.96
CA LEU A 338 15.95 0.62 -9.38
C LEU A 338 15.44 1.59 -10.44
N THR A 339 14.14 1.90 -10.47
CA THR A 339 13.63 2.85 -11.46
C THR A 339 14.12 4.28 -11.25
N LYS A 340 14.61 4.62 -10.05
CA LYS A 340 15.30 5.90 -9.81
C LYS A 340 16.57 6.05 -10.66
N ASP A 341 17.19 4.93 -11.04
CA ASP A 341 18.37 4.94 -11.90
C ASP A 341 18.00 5.20 -13.37
N LEU A 342 16.72 5.04 -13.74
CA LEU A 342 16.17 5.43 -15.04
C LEU A 342 15.70 6.88 -15.08
N TRP A 343 15.06 7.33 -14.01
CA TRP A 343 14.58 8.70 -13.85
C TRP A 343 14.46 9.00 -12.35
N ASP A 344 15.41 9.75 -11.81
CA ASP A 344 15.37 10.07 -10.38
C ASP A 344 14.25 11.06 -10.07
N GLY A 345 13.40 10.69 -9.11
CA GLY A 345 12.25 11.49 -8.72
C GLY A 345 11.05 11.34 -9.65
N HIS A 346 11.00 10.30 -10.49
CA HIS A 346 9.86 10.03 -11.36
C HIS A 346 8.57 9.84 -10.56
N PRO A 347 7.40 10.27 -11.06
CA PRO A 347 6.12 10.00 -10.42
C PRO A 347 5.80 8.51 -10.50
N CYS A 348 5.02 8.00 -9.56
CA CYS A 348 4.55 6.61 -9.59
C CYS A 348 3.03 6.54 -9.45
N CYS A 349 2.54 6.78 -8.22
CA CYS A 349 1.12 6.73 -7.90
C CYS A 349 0.64 8.09 -7.39
N ALA A 350 -0.67 8.24 -7.31
CA ALA A 350 -1.31 9.47 -6.94
C ALA A 350 -2.61 9.27 -6.17
N PHE A 351 -2.97 10.29 -5.41
CA PHE A 351 -4.25 10.44 -4.75
C PHE A 351 -5.19 11.19 -5.69
N THR A 352 -6.35 10.60 -5.93
CA THR A 352 -7.27 11.04 -6.99
C THR A 352 -8.71 11.04 -6.50
N ALA A 353 -9.52 11.91 -7.09
CA ALA A 353 -10.96 11.96 -6.86
C ALA A 353 -11.70 12.27 -8.17
N SER A 354 -12.94 11.81 -8.29
CA SER A 354 -13.76 12.10 -9.47
C SER A 354 -14.24 13.55 -9.48
N ASP A 355 -14.41 14.13 -10.66
CA ASP A 355 -14.96 15.48 -10.84
C ASP A 355 -16.27 15.66 -10.09
N THR A 356 -17.19 14.71 -10.28
CA THR A 356 -18.51 14.70 -9.62
C THR A 356 -18.40 14.73 -8.10
N TRP A 357 -17.44 14.00 -7.52
CA TRP A 357 -17.28 13.97 -6.07
C TRP A 357 -16.68 15.27 -5.52
N MET A 358 -15.67 15.83 -6.20
CA MET A 358 -15.03 17.09 -5.80
C MET A 358 -15.99 18.28 -5.90
N GLU A 359 -16.82 18.32 -6.94
CA GLU A 359 -17.85 19.35 -7.11
C GLU A 359 -18.92 19.27 -6.01
N ALA A 360 -19.27 18.06 -5.57
CA ALA A 360 -20.28 17.85 -4.53
C ALA A 360 -19.74 18.07 -3.09
N HIS A 361 -18.43 17.88 -2.86
CA HIS A 361 -17.82 17.96 -1.53
C HIS A 361 -16.51 18.76 -1.54
N PRO A 362 -16.52 20.03 -1.96
CA PRO A 362 -15.30 20.81 -2.15
C PRO A 362 -14.51 21.05 -0.85
N ASN A 363 -15.17 21.28 0.29
CA ASN A 363 -14.44 21.47 1.56
C ASN A 363 -13.87 20.13 2.05
N ALA A 364 -14.65 19.05 1.97
CA ALA A 364 -14.17 17.72 2.31
C ALA A 364 -12.98 17.29 1.44
N PHE A 365 -13.02 17.53 0.13
CA PHE A 365 -11.92 17.23 -0.76
C PHE A 365 -10.64 17.98 -0.38
N ARG A 366 -10.74 19.29 -0.15
CA ARG A 366 -9.57 20.11 0.23
C ARG A 366 -8.97 19.65 1.56
N ALA A 367 -9.80 19.40 2.57
CA ALA A 367 -9.34 18.92 3.87
C ALA A 367 -8.73 17.51 3.78
N LEU A 368 -9.32 16.62 2.97
CA LEU A 368 -8.78 15.28 2.74
C LEU A 368 -7.43 15.34 2.02
N ASN A 369 -7.29 16.20 1.01
CA ASN A 369 -6.02 16.38 0.31
C ASN A 369 -4.93 16.96 1.23
N LYS A 370 -5.28 17.89 2.14
CA LYS A 370 -4.35 18.35 3.18
C LYS A 370 -3.87 17.22 4.07
N ALA A 371 -4.76 16.35 4.55
CA ALA A 371 -4.38 15.18 5.35
C ALA A 371 -3.35 14.30 4.61
N ILE A 372 -3.54 14.13 3.30
CA ILE A 372 -2.62 13.37 2.45
C ILE A 372 -1.28 14.09 2.24
N ILE A 373 -1.27 15.40 1.97
CA ILE A 373 -0.05 16.21 1.82
C ILE A 373 0.76 16.20 3.12
N GLU A 374 0.09 16.30 4.26
CA GLU A 374 0.73 16.25 5.57
C GLU A 374 1.29 14.85 5.86
N ALA A 375 0.54 13.79 5.55
CA ALA A 375 1.00 12.40 5.66
C ALA A 375 2.24 12.14 4.78
N ALA A 376 2.26 12.67 3.56
CA ALA A 376 3.41 12.59 2.68
C ALA A 376 4.62 13.30 3.29
N GLY A 377 4.44 14.51 3.85
CA GLY A 377 5.48 15.24 4.57
C GLY A 377 6.05 14.45 5.77
N TYR A 378 5.18 13.77 6.53
CA TYR A 378 5.62 12.90 7.63
C TYR A 378 6.41 11.69 7.12
N ALA A 379 6.02 11.08 6.00
CA ALA A 379 6.71 9.94 5.39
C ALA A 379 8.03 10.30 4.70
N ARG A 380 8.20 11.55 4.24
CA ARG A 380 9.47 12.09 3.73
C ARG A 380 10.56 12.10 4.78
N ASN A 381 10.23 12.30 6.06
CA ASN A 381 11.22 12.32 7.13
C ASN A 381 11.78 10.90 7.38
N PRO A 382 13.08 10.63 7.12
CA PRO A 382 13.67 9.29 7.28
C PRO A 382 13.50 8.72 8.69
N ALA A 383 13.46 9.57 9.73
CA ALA A 383 13.29 9.14 11.11
C ALA A 383 11.95 8.44 11.38
N ASN A 384 10.92 8.75 10.58
CA ASN A 384 9.57 8.22 10.77
C ASN A 384 9.35 6.90 10.01
N ARG A 385 10.22 6.55 9.06
CA ARG A 385 9.95 5.47 8.09
C ARG A 385 9.87 4.07 8.71
N ALA A 386 10.59 3.83 9.80
CA ALA A 386 10.51 2.56 10.54
C ALA A 386 9.16 2.39 11.26
N GLU A 387 8.65 3.44 11.90
CA GLU A 387 7.31 3.44 12.52
C GLU A 387 6.22 3.26 11.46
N ILE A 388 6.34 3.95 10.33
CA ILE A 388 5.42 3.81 9.20
C ILE A 388 5.41 2.36 8.70
N ALA A 389 6.59 1.75 8.51
CA ALA A 389 6.69 0.36 8.09
C ALA A 389 5.92 -0.57 9.04
N ALA A 390 6.11 -0.40 10.35
CA ALA A 390 5.39 -1.18 11.36
C ALA A 390 3.86 -0.97 11.30
N ALA A 391 3.41 0.27 11.11
CA ALA A 391 1.98 0.60 11.04
C ALA A 391 1.27 -0.03 9.84
N ILE A 392 1.93 -0.12 8.67
CA ILE A 392 1.29 -0.51 7.41
C ILE A 392 1.59 -1.95 6.97
N SER A 393 2.49 -2.68 7.63
CA SER A 393 2.87 -4.04 7.21
C SER A 393 1.76 -5.08 7.43
N GLY A 394 0.91 -4.87 8.45
CA GLY A 394 -0.08 -5.84 8.89
C GLY A 394 -1.19 -6.16 7.88
N ARG A 395 -2.00 -7.17 8.21
CA ARG A 395 -3.10 -7.68 7.37
C ARG A 395 -4.15 -6.62 6.99
N ALA A 396 -4.34 -5.61 7.83
CA ALA A 396 -5.25 -4.51 7.53
C ALA A 396 -4.84 -3.74 6.26
N TYR A 397 -3.54 -3.67 5.97
CA TYR A 397 -2.98 -2.80 4.93
C TYR A 397 -2.18 -3.60 3.88
N LEU A 398 -0.85 -3.71 4.01
CA LEU A 398 -0.05 -4.36 2.98
C LEU A 398 -0.11 -5.90 3.05
N ASN A 399 -0.23 -6.47 4.25
CA ASN A 399 -0.10 -7.91 4.49
C ASN A 399 1.26 -8.45 4.00
N GLN A 400 2.34 -7.80 4.42
CA GLN A 400 3.71 -8.10 4.01
C GLN A 400 4.64 -8.22 5.24
N PRO A 401 5.75 -8.97 5.17
CA PRO A 401 6.74 -9.05 6.22
C PRO A 401 7.25 -7.65 6.59
N PRO A 402 7.28 -7.29 7.88
CA PRO A 402 7.75 -5.98 8.31
C PRO A 402 9.16 -5.66 7.81
N GLU A 403 10.08 -6.64 7.80
CA GLU A 403 11.44 -6.43 7.31
C GLU A 403 11.51 -6.07 5.81
N VAL A 404 10.55 -6.55 5.00
CA VAL A 404 10.48 -6.24 3.56
C VAL A 404 9.98 -4.82 3.38
N VAL A 405 8.95 -4.41 4.12
CA VAL A 405 8.40 -3.05 4.06
C VAL A 405 9.41 -2.03 4.59
N GLU A 406 10.07 -2.33 5.71
CA GLU A 406 11.10 -1.49 6.30
C GLU A 406 12.31 -1.35 5.37
N ALA A 407 12.76 -2.43 4.72
CA ALA A 407 13.85 -2.37 3.76
C ALA A 407 13.55 -1.43 2.57
N VAL A 408 12.30 -1.45 2.08
CA VAL A 408 11.84 -0.53 1.03
C VAL A 408 11.83 0.90 1.54
N LEU A 409 11.14 1.17 2.66
CA LEU A 409 10.95 2.53 3.14
C LEU A 409 12.26 3.15 3.61
N THR A 410 13.15 2.41 4.25
CA THR A 410 14.44 2.95 4.73
C THR A 410 15.52 2.96 3.66
N GLY A 411 15.35 2.19 2.58
CA GLY A 411 16.36 2.06 1.55
C GLY A 411 17.52 1.13 1.90
N ASN A 412 17.44 0.39 3.01
CA ASN A 412 18.43 -0.61 3.40
C ASN A 412 17.94 -2.01 3.02
N PHE A 413 18.51 -2.61 1.98
CA PHE A 413 17.95 -3.83 1.41
C PHE A 413 19.00 -4.73 0.77
N GLU A 414 18.67 -6.00 0.64
CA GLU A 414 19.43 -6.92 -0.20
C GLU A 414 18.93 -6.82 -1.65
N ASP A 415 19.85 -6.77 -2.63
CA ASP A 415 19.51 -6.74 -4.05
C ASP A 415 19.27 -8.14 -4.65
N GLY A 416 19.48 -9.19 -3.87
CA GLY A 416 19.39 -10.57 -4.32
C GLY A 416 20.58 -11.00 -5.19
N GLN A 417 21.62 -10.18 -5.33
CA GLN A 417 22.88 -10.49 -6.01
C GLN A 417 24.04 -10.72 -5.04
N GLY A 418 23.73 -10.77 -3.74
CA GLY A 418 24.70 -10.93 -2.66
C GLY A 418 25.25 -9.59 -2.14
N ASN A 419 24.64 -8.46 -2.54
CA ASN A 419 25.00 -7.16 -2.00
C ASN A 419 23.89 -6.59 -1.13
N THR A 420 24.31 -6.00 -0.01
CA THR A 420 23.48 -5.09 0.78
C THR A 420 23.63 -3.69 0.21
N GLN A 421 22.50 -3.06 -0.11
CA GLN A 421 22.39 -1.71 -0.64
C GLN A 421 21.87 -0.76 0.45
N SER A 422 22.31 0.51 0.39
CA SER A 422 21.83 1.61 1.23
C SER A 422 21.51 2.79 0.33
N VAL A 423 20.24 2.90 -0.06
CA VAL A 423 19.70 3.94 -0.96
C VAL A 423 18.52 4.63 -0.26
N PRO A 424 18.77 5.60 0.64
CA PRO A 424 17.73 6.19 1.49
C PRO A 424 16.55 6.80 0.71
N ASP A 425 16.77 7.21 -0.52
CA ASP A 425 15.80 7.77 -1.45
C ASP A 425 15.34 6.76 -2.53
N ARG A 426 15.44 5.45 -2.23
CA ARG A 426 14.85 4.36 -3.04
C ARG A 426 13.38 4.62 -3.34
N ILE A 427 12.65 5.08 -2.32
CA ILE A 427 11.31 5.62 -2.40
C ILE A 427 11.28 6.94 -1.62
N ASP A 428 10.52 7.92 -2.10
CA ASP A 428 10.22 9.12 -1.33
C ASP A 428 8.79 9.61 -1.59
N PHE A 429 8.30 10.52 -0.75
CA PHE A 429 6.89 10.90 -0.66
C PHE A 429 6.69 12.40 -0.96
N ASP A 430 7.02 12.83 -2.18
CA ASP A 430 6.76 14.20 -2.63
C ASP A 430 5.34 14.34 -3.18
N PRO A 431 4.45 15.12 -2.53
CA PRO A 431 3.07 15.23 -2.98
C PRO A 431 2.87 16.15 -4.19
N TYR A 432 3.88 16.92 -4.61
CA TYR A 432 3.72 17.95 -5.62
C TYR A 432 3.49 17.35 -7.03
N PRO A 433 2.32 17.59 -7.67
CA PRO A 433 2.01 17.02 -8.97
C PRO A 433 2.52 17.93 -10.08
N TRP A 434 3.80 17.78 -10.43
CA TRP A 434 4.43 18.57 -11.50
C TRP A 434 3.71 18.42 -12.84
N GLN A 435 3.55 19.51 -13.56
CA GLN A 435 3.01 19.53 -14.93
C GLN A 435 3.97 18.85 -15.93
N SER A 436 5.29 18.87 -15.67
CA SER A 436 6.26 18.11 -16.46
C SER A 436 5.98 16.61 -16.42
N PHE A 437 5.48 16.07 -15.31
CA PHE A 437 5.07 14.67 -15.21
C PHE A 437 3.91 14.35 -16.13
N ALA A 438 2.85 15.16 -16.12
CA ALA A 438 1.70 14.97 -16.99
C ALA A 438 2.09 15.00 -18.47
N LYS A 439 2.97 15.93 -18.84
CA LYS A 439 3.47 16.09 -20.21
C LYS A 439 4.35 14.94 -20.65
N TRP A 440 5.27 14.47 -19.81
CA TRP A 440 6.08 13.29 -20.13
C TRP A 440 5.22 12.04 -20.27
N ILE A 441 4.27 11.82 -19.34
CA ILE A 441 3.36 10.68 -19.42
C ILE A 441 2.57 10.73 -20.72
N SER A 442 1.99 11.88 -21.06
CA SER A 442 1.22 12.06 -22.28
C SER A 442 2.08 11.83 -23.53
N SER A 443 3.33 12.29 -23.53
CA SER A 443 4.26 12.11 -24.65
C SER A 443 4.59 10.63 -24.87
N GLN A 444 4.75 9.86 -23.80
CA GLN A 444 5.01 8.42 -23.90
C GLN A 444 3.76 7.61 -24.24
N LEU A 445 2.56 8.04 -23.79
CA LEU A 445 1.30 7.44 -24.24
C LEU A 445 1.10 7.62 -25.75
N LEU A 446 1.46 8.81 -26.26
CA LEU A 446 1.47 9.13 -27.69
C LEU A 446 2.50 8.30 -28.45
N ARG A 447 3.78 8.32 -28.02
CA ARG A 447 4.89 7.62 -28.68
C ARG A 447 4.55 6.16 -28.94
N TRP A 448 4.04 5.47 -27.93
CA TRP A 448 3.77 4.04 -27.99
C TRP A 448 2.37 3.69 -28.48
N ASP A 449 1.54 4.69 -28.82
CA ASP A 449 0.14 4.52 -29.22
C ASP A 449 -0.55 3.45 -28.35
N ILE A 450 -0.52 3.62 -27.02
CA ILE A 450 -0.85 2.55 -26.05
C ILE A 450 -2.28 1.98 -26.24
N GLN A 451 -3.18 2.72 -26.91
CA GLN A 451 -4.52 2.24 -27.29
C GLN A 451 -4.57 1.53 -28.65
N GLY A 452 -3.58 1.76 -29.52
CA GLY A 452 -3.44 1.23 -30.86
C GLY A 452 -4.22 2.01 -31.92
N GLU A 453 -3.99 1.64 -33.18
CA GLU A 453 -4.70 2.12 -34.38
C GLU A 453 -4.49 3.62 -34.69
N GLY A 454 -3.46 4.25 -34.12
CA GLY A 454 -3.15 5.67 -34.31
C GLY A 454 -4.08 6.63 -33.58
N ARG A 455 -5.00 6.10 -32.76
CA ARG A 455 -6.04 6.91 -32.11
C ARG A 455 -5.51 7.84 -31.03
N VAL A 456 -4.36 7.51 -30.43
CA VAL A 456 -3.79 8.39 -29.40
C VAL A 456 -3.33 9.71 -30.01
N ALA A 457 -2.87 9.73 -31.26
CA ALA A 457 -2.44 10.97 -31.94
C ALA A 457 -3.61 11.93 -32.24
N ASP A 458 -4.83 11.42 -32.37
CA ASP A 458 -6.04 12.25 -32.51
C ASP A 458 -6.40 12.97 -31.20
N ILE A 459 -5.92 12.46 -30.06
CA ILE A 459 -6.29 12.92 -28.71
C ILE A 459 -5.14 13.70 -28.04
N ILE A 460 -3.90 13.23 -28.22
CA ILE A 460 -2.68 13.77 -27.64
C ILE A 460 -1.76 14.25 -28.76
N ASN A 461 -1.55 15.55 -28.82
CA ASN A 461 -0.65 16.23 -29.76
C ASN A 461 -0.15 17.56 -29.16
N ASP A 462 0.63 18.31 -29.93
CA ASP A 462 1.26 19.57 -29.52
C ASP A 462 0.27 20.60 -28.98
N ASP A 463 -0.97 20.60 -29.48
CA ASP A 463 -2.02 21.53 -29.05
C ASP A 463 -2.67 21.12 -27.72
N THR A 464 -2.58 19.84 -27.33
CA THR A 464 -3.31 19.30 -26.17
C THR A 464 -2.43 18.98 -24.96
N PHE A 465 -1.10 18.89 -25.11
CA PHE A 465 -0.22 18.51 -23.99
C PHE A 465 -0.40 19.38 -22.75
N THR A 466 -0.53 20.70 -22.95
CA THR A 466 -0.69 21.65 -21.85
C THR A 466 -2.05 21.51 -21.18
N SER A 467 -3.15 21.46 -21.95
CA SER A 467 -4.49 21.35 -21.38
C SER A 467 -4.69 20.02 -20.65
N ILE A 468 -4.16 18.90 -21.14
CA ILE A 468 -4.22 17.61 -20.45
C ILE A 468 -3.62 17.71 -19.04
N GLY A 469 -2.45 18.36 -18.92
CA GLY A 469 -1.80 18.56 -17.64
C GLY A 469 -2.58 19.49 -16.70
N GLU A 470 -2.98 20.66 -17.20
CA GLU A 470 -3.70 21.68 -16.41
C GLU A 470 -5.07 21.18 -15.96
N ASP A 471 -5.76 20.43 -16.81
CA ASP A 471 -7.04 19.83 -16.50
C ASP A 471 -6.83 18.76 -15.41
N ILE A 472 -5.90 17.82 -15.57
CA ILE A 472 -5.91 16.60 -14.77
C ILE A 472 -5.08 16.73 -13.49
N PHE A 473 -3.95 17.44 -13.53
CA PHE A 473 -3.03 17.57 -12.40
C PHE A 473 -3.33 18.86 -11.64
N LEU A 474 -3.81 18.73 -10.40
CA LEU A 474 -4.22 19.86 -9.56
C LEU A 474 -3.01 20.55 -8.88
N THR A 475 -2.00 20.94 -9.67
CA THR A 475 -0.73 21.51 -9.19
C THR A 475 -0.92 22.78 -8.36
N ASP A 476 -1.76 23.70 -8.83
CA ASP A 476 -2.03 24.95 -8.12
C ASP A 476 -2.71 24.72 -6.78
N LEU A 477 -3.68 23.80 -6.76
CA LEU A 477 -4.37 23.43 -5.53
C LEU A 477 -3.40 22.74 -4.56
N ALA A 478 -2.59 21.79 -5.02
CA ALA A 478 -1.62 21.11 -4.16
C ALA A 478 -0.63 22.11 -3.54
N ARG A 479 -0.17 23.09 -4.31
CA ARG A 479 0.67 24.21 -3.84
C ARG A 479 -0.03 25.06 -2.79
N GLU A 480 -1.25 25.49 -3.07
CA GLU A 480 -2.07 26.29 -2.17
C GLU A 480 -2.25 25.57 -0.83
N LEU A 481 -2.68 24.31 -0.86
CA LEU A 481 -2.91 23.51 0.34
C LEU A 481 -1.61 23.25 1.12
N ALA A 482 -0.49 22.98 0.44
CA ALA A 482 0.81 22.83 1.10
C ALA A 482 1.26 24.13 1.80
N GLN A 483 1.01 25.30 1.19
CA GLN A 483 1.28 26.60 1.83
C GLN A 483 0.38 26.85 3.04
N GLU A 484 -0.90 26.47 2.98
CA GLU A 484 -1.82 26.52 4.12
C GLU A 484 -1.34 25.63 5.29
N LEU A 485 -0.60 24.56 4.99
CA LEU A 485 0.05 23.68 5.98
C LEU A 485 1.42 24.18 6.44
N GLY A 486 1.84 25.38 6.04
CA GLY A 486 3.14 25.95 6.40
C GLY A 486 4.34 25.26 5.71
N GLN A 487 4.10 24.46 4.67
CA GLN A 487 5.16 23.86 3.88
C GLN A 487 5.67 24.84 2.81
N ASN A 488 6.83 24.52 2.21
CA ASN A 488 7.45 25.32 1.15
C ASN A 488 7.42 24.57 -0.19
N PRO A 489 6.24 24.46 -0.85
CA PRO A 489 6.15 23.81 -2.15
C PRO A 489 6.87 24.64 -3.24
N PRO A 490 7.24 24.00 -4.36
CA PRO A 490 7.83 24.70 -5.51
C PRO A 490 6.99 25.88 -6.01
N THR A 491 7.65 26.91 -6.54
CA THR A 491 6.99 28.03 -7.23
C THR A 491 6.70 27.71 -8.69
N GLU A 492 7.53 26.88 -9.30
CA GLU A 492 7.42 26.39 -10.66
C GLU A 492 6.38 25.26 -10.72
N THR A 493 5.63 25.22 -11.81
CA THR A 493 4.68 24.12 -12.07
C THR A 493 5.29 23.01 -12.91
N SER A 494 6.41 23.28 -13.59
CA SER A 494 7.09 22.38 -14.51
C SER A 494 8.60 22.56 -14.39
N ARG A 495 9.35 21.51 -14.71
CA ARG A 495 10.82 21.51 -14.75
C ARG A 495 11.32 20.57 -15.84
N GLU A 496 12.54 20.78 -16.31
CA GLU A 496 13.22 19.78 -17.13
C GLU A 496 13.40 18.51 -16.31
N GLU A 497 13.05 17.37 -16.89
CA GLU A 497 13.20 16.07 -16.24
C GLU A 497 14.46 15.40 -16.79
N GLN A 498 15.35 14.98 -15.90
CA GLN A 498 16.59 14.29 -16.25
C GLN A 498 16.37 12.79 -16.17
N LEU A 499 16.44 12.12 -17.31
CA LEU A 499 16.36 10.67 -17.41
C LEU A 499 17.76 10.09 -17.69
N ALA A 500 17.90 8.77 -17.59
CA ALA A 500 19.19 8.10 -17.70
C ALA A 500 19.85 8.24 -19.07
N PHE A 501 19.06 8.33 -20.15
CA PHE A 501 19.56 8.29 -21.52
C PHE A 501 19.27 9.58 -22.31
N ASP A 502 18.43 10.46 -21.78
CA ASP A 502 18.02 11.72 -22.40
C ASP A 502 17.47 12.73 -21.36
N THR A 503 17.19 13.94 -21.83
CA THR A 503 16.54 15.00 -21.03
C THR A 503 15.19 15.32 -21.66
N PHE A 504 14.14 15.40 -20.84
CA PHE A 504 12.83 15.82 -21.28
C PHE A 504 12.60 17.31 -20.97
N ASP A 505 12.45 18.10 -22.03
CA ASP A 505 11.97 19.48 -21.93
C ASP A 505 10.43 19.51 -22.03
N PRO A 506 9.72 19.86 -20.94
CA PRO A 506 8.26 19.96 -20.95
C PRO A 506 7.71 21.14 -21.77
N ALA A 507 8.57 22.02 -22.31
CA ALA A 507 8.14 23.07 -23.22
C ALA A 507 7.80 22.54 -24.63
N ASP A 508 8.40 21.43 -25.05
CA ASP A 508 8.17 20.83 -26.37
C ASP A 508 8.11 19.29 -26.32
N PRO A 509 7.01 18.71 -25.79
CA PRO A 509 6.89 17.26 -25.66
C PRO A 509 6.85 16.53 -27.03
N GLY A 510 6.35 17.19 -28.08
CA GLY A 510 6.33 16.64 -29.44
C GLY A 510 7.73 16.46 -30.01
N ALA A 511 8.60 17.47 -29.86
CA ALA A 511 9.99 17.35 -30.28
C ALA A 511 10.73 16.25 -29.51
N TYR A 512 10.42 16.04 -28.23
CA TYR A 512 10.97 14.91 -27.46
C TYR A 512 10.54 13.56 -28.01
N VAL A 513 9.26 13.37 -28.38
CA VAL A 513 8.81 12.14 -29.02
C VAL A 513 9.56 11.91 -30.34
N GLN A 514 9.69 12.95 -31.16
CA GLN A 514 10.40 12.83 -32.44
C GLN A 514 11.89 12.49 -32.25
N SER A 515 12.57 13.09 -31.28
CA SER A 515 13.98 12.80 -31.01
C SER A 515 14.18 11.36 -30.55
N GLN A 516 13.25 10.81 -29.76
CA GLN A 516 13.29 9.40 -29.36
C GLN A 516 13.05 8.46 -30.54
N LEU A 517 12.11 8.77 -31.44
CA LEU A 517 11.88 8.00 -32.67
C LEU A 517 13.12 8.01 -33.56
N ASP A 518 13.78 9.17 -33.71
CA ASP A 518 14.99 9.30 -34.52
C ASP A 518 16.19 8.55 -33.91
N GLN A 519 16.31 8.56 -32.57
CA GLN A 519 17.41 7.94 -31.84
C GLN A 519 17.28 6.41 -31.77
N PHE A 520 16.10 5.91 -31.42
CA PHE A 520 15.88 4.48 -31.15
C PHE A 520 15.23 3.74 -32.32
N GLY A 521 14.61 4.45 -33.26
CA GLY A 521 13.92 3.86 -34.41
C GLY A 521 12.61 3.14 -34.07
N ILE A 522 12.11 3.31 -32.84
CA ILE A 522 10.93 2.64 -32.27
C ILE A 522 10.15 3.53 -31.30
#